data_AF-A0A914S0X1-F1
#
_entry.id   AF-A0A914S0X1-F1
#
_cell.length_a   1.000
_cell.length_b   1.000
_cell.length_c   1.000
_cell.angle_alpha   90.00
_cell.angle_beta   90.00
_cell.angle_gamma   90.00
#
_symmetry.space_group_name_H-M   'P 1'
#
loop_
_entity.id
_entity.type
_entity.pdbx_description
1 polymer ?
#
loop_
_entity_poly.entity_id
_entity_poly.type
_entity_poly.pdbx_seq_one_letter_code
_entity_poly.pdbx_strand_id
1 'polypeptide(L)'
;MNSKRKVTFNAPLSNRQIMDMEIKNDWDKAIIFKMKTTQPDAFKMKPVYGIIQPREKKKVLLILKKWDANKKAKKSDHFTVVFAAAPEKCTNAAKVWKAWKQGKLTEVCSDISLAIRFLLHR
;
A
#
# COMPACT_ATOMS: atom_id res chain seq x y z
N MET A 1 -14.06 -6.92 -0.26
CA MET A 1 -12.81 -6.51 -0.95
C MET A 1 -13.07 -6.22 -2.43
N ASN A 2 -13.62 -5.05 -2.77
CA ASN A 2 -13.81 -4.68 -4.17
C ASN A 2 -13.61 -3.18 -4.36
N SER A 3 -12.46 -2.79 -4.89
CA SER A 3 -12.29 -1.57 -5.69
C SER A 3 -10.89 -1.54 -6.31
N LYS A 4 -10.84 -1.90 -7.60
CA LYS A 4 -9.73 -1.73 -8.56
C LYS A 4 -8.35 -2.26 -8.13
N ARG A 5 -8.00 -3.48 -8.61
CA ARG A 5 -6.63 -4.05 -8.58
C ARG A 5 -5.66 -3.35 -9.54
N LYS A 6 -6.06 -2.24 -10.13
CA LYS A 6 -5.31 -1.49 -11.14
C LYS A 6 -5.48 0.00 -10.91
N VAL A 7 -4.37 0.72 -11.02
CA VAL A 7 -4.30 2.18 -10.93
C VAL A 7 -3.61 2.71 -12.18
N THR A 8 -4.03 3.85 -12.72
CA THR A 8 -3.49 4.36 -13.99
C THR A 8 -2.93 5.77 -13.79
N PHE A 9 -1.75 6.01 -14.36
CA PHE A 9 -1.13 7.34 -14.47
C PHE A 9 -1.03 7.69 -15.96
N ASN A 10 -1.42 8.92 -16.31
CA ASN A 10 -1.56 9.36 -17.70
C ASN A 10 -0.41 10.28 -18.11
N ALA A 11 -0.12 10.37 -19.40
CA ALA A 11 0.88 11.33 -19.88
C ALA A 11 0.46 12.79 -19.57
N PRO A 12 1.42 13.69 -19.32
CA PRO A 12 2.87 13.44 -19.26
C PRO A 12 3.32 12.81 -17.93
N LEU A 13 4.05 11.70 -18.02
CA LEU A 13 4.54 10.94 -16.85
C LEU A 13 5.79 11.56 -16.21
N SER A 14 6.41 12.56 -16.86
CA SER A 14 7.47 13.38 -16.31
C SER A 14 6.98 14.28 -15.17
N ASN A 15 5.67 14.59 -15.15
CA ASN A 15 5.08 15.46 -14.16
C ASN A 15 4.61 14.69 -12.92
N ARG A 16 4.60 15.40 -11.79
CA ARG A 16 4.07 14.86 -10.54
C ARG A 16 2.57 14.63 -10.66
N GLN A 17 2.11 13.42 -10.34
CA GLN A 17 0.70 13.04 -10.32
C GLN A 17 0.34 12.44 -8.97
N ILE A 18 -0.90 12.66 -8.52
CA ILE A 18 -1.43 12.15 -7.26
C ILE A 18 -2.74 11.43 -7.56
N MET A 19 -2.90 10.26 -6.98
CA MET A 19 -4.13 9.47 -7.06
C MET A 19 -4.49 8.95 -5.68
N ASP A 20 -5.78 8.93 -5.42
CA ASP A 20 -6.35 8.41 -4.19
C ASP A 20 -6.68 6.93 -4.34
N MET A 21 -6.28 6.15 -3.34
CA MET A 21 -6.65 4.76 -3.19
C MET A 21 -7.31 4.58 -1.83
N GLU A 22 -8.40 3.80 -1.78
CA GLU A 22 -9.07 3.46 -0.55
C GLU A 22 -8.83 2.00 -0.18
N ILE A 23 -8.45 1.77 1.08
CA ILE A 23 -8.29 0.45 1.67
C ILE A 23 -9.45 0.26 2.65
N LYS A 24 -10.28 -0.76 2.44
CA LYS A 24 -11.41 -1.09 3.31
C LYS A 24 -11.07 -2.28 4.21
N ASN A 25 -11.34 -2.17 5.50
CA ASN A 25 -11.34 -3.29 6.42
C ASN A 25 -12.72 -3.94 6.44
N ASP A 26 -12.84 -5.13 5.85
CA ASP A 26 -14.09 -5.90 5.87
C ASP A 26 -14.16 -6.88 7.06
N TRP A 27 -13.20 -6.83 8.00
CA TRP A 27 -13.12 -7.74 9.14
C TRP A 27 -13.69 -7.11 10.41
N ASP A 28 -13.98 -7.94 11.41
CA ASP A 28 -14.53 -7.53 12.71
C ASP A 28 -13.45 -7.16 13.73
N LYS A 29 -12.17 -7.24 13.35
CA LYS A 29 -11.02 -6.81 14.14
C LYS A 29 -10.26 -5.70 13.41
N ALA A 30 -9.59 -4.85 14.18
CA ALA A 30 -8.70 -3.86 13.62
C ALA A 30 -7.56 -4.55 12.86
N ILE A 31 -7.15 -3.95 11.75
CA ILE A 31 -6.04 -4.42 10.93
C ILE A 31 -4.97 -3.34 10.83
N ILE A 32 -3.73 -3.76 10.68
CA ILE A 32 -2.65 -2.87 10.25
C ILE A 32 -2.24 -3.18 8.83
N PHE A 33 -1.79 -2.17 8.11
CA PHE A 33 -1.26 -2.33 6.77
C PHE A 33 0.12 -1.71 6.59
N LYS A 34 0.84 -2.24 5.61
CA LYS A 34 2.09 -1.68 5.08
C LYS A 34 2.05 -1.63 3.56
N MET A 35 2.31 -0.45 3.02
CA MET A 35 2.50 -0.24 1.59
C MET A 35 3.92 -0.59 1.15
N LYS A 36 4.05 -1.23 -0.02
CA LYS A 36 5.29 -1.49 -0.73
C LYS A 36 5.12 -1.16 -2.21
N THR A 37 6.22 -0.97 -2.93
CA THR A 37 6.23 -0.77 -4.38
C THR A 37 7.49 -1.38 -4.98
N THR A 38 7.40 -1.85 -6.23
CA THR A 38 8.57 -2.26 -7.02
C THR A 38 9.34 -1.08 -7.60
N GLN A 39 8.78 0.14 -7.56
CA GLN A 39 9.36 1.36 -8.14
C GLN A 39 9.46 2.51 -7.12
N PRO A 40 10.26 2.35 -6.04
CA PRO A 40 10.38 3.36 -4.97
C PRO A 40 10.99 4.69 -5.43
N ASP A 41 11.82 4.66 -6.47
CA ASP A 41 12.43 5.87 -7.03
C ASP A 41 11.42 6.72 -7.80
N ALA A 42 10.41 6.10 -8.40
CA ALA A 42 9.34 6.77 -9.13
C ALA A 42 8.17 7.19 -8.23
N PHE A 43 7.82 6.36 -7.24
CA PHE A 43 6.60 6.57 -6.44
C PHE A 43 6.85 6.94 -4.99
N LYS A 44 5.90 7.68 -4.41
CA LYS A 44 5.73 7.89 -2.97
C LYS A 44 4.31 7.48 -2.58
N MET A 45 4.16 6.94 -1.37
CA MET A 45 2.86 6.52 -0.83
C MET A 45 2.63 7.21 0.52
N LYS A 46 1.41 7.70 0.76
CA LYS A 46 1.08 8.38 2.03
C LYS A 46 -0.32 8.02 2.54
N PRO A 47 -0.46 7.43 3.73
CA PRO A 47 0.60 6.93 4.62
C PRO A 47 1.19 5.60 4.12
N VAL A 48 2.43 5.28 4.50
CA VAL A 48 3.07 3.98 4.20
C VAL A 48 2.59 2.89 5.15
N TYR A 49 2.25 3.26 6.38
CA TYR A 49 1.74 2.38 7.42
C TYR A 49 0.44 2.96 7.95
N GLY A 50 -0.50 2.11 8.34
CA GLY A 50 -1.70 2.57 9.00
C GLY A 50 -2.43 1.47 9.74
N ILE A 51 -3.39 1.92 10.55
CA ILE A 51 -4.35 1.09 11.27
C ILE A 51 -5.71 1.42 10.66
N ILE A 52 -6.54 0.39 10.48
CA ILE A 52 -7.92 0.53 10.00
C ILE A 52 -8.80 -0.23 10.99
N GLN A 53 -9.74 0.47 11.63
CA GLN A 53 -10.66 -0.14 12.58
C GLN A 53 -11.63 -1.10 11.88
N PRO A 54 -12.32 -1.98 12.62
CA PRO A 54 -13.35 -2.84 12.05
C PRO A 54 -14.33 -2.04 11.19
N ARG A 55 -14.64 -2.55 10.00
CA ARG A 55 -15.61 -1.96 9.06
C ARG A 55 -15.27 -0.54 8.55
N GLU A 56 -14.11 0.02 8.90
CA GLU A 56 -13.67 1.33 8.44
C GLU A 56 -12.87 1.27 7.12
N LYS A 57 -12.56 2.46 6.61
CA LYS A 57 -11.74 2.66 5.42
C LYS A 57 -10.61 3.65 5.68
N LYS A 58 -9.50 3.48 4.97
CA LYS A 58 -8.36 4.39 5.01
C LYS A 58 -7.95 4.81 3.61
N LYS A 59 -7.78 6.12 3.44
CA LYS A 59 -7.26 6.73 2.22
C LYS A 59 -5.73 6.68 2.19
N VAL A 60 -5.17 6.28 1.05
CA VAL A 60 -3.74 6.28 0.74
C VAL A 60 -3.52 7.04 -0.55
N LEU A 61 -2.64 8.03 -0.52
CA LEU A 61 -2.19 8.77 -1.69
C LEU A 61 -1.08 8.01 -2.39
N LEU A 62 -1.27 7.70 -3.66
CA LEU A 62 -0.25 7.19 -4.57
C LEU A 62 0.29 8.38 -5.38
N ILE A 63 1.56 8.70 -5.21
CA ILE A 63 2.19 9.88 -5.80
C ILE A 63 3.25 9.41 -6.79
N LEU A 64 3.03 9.63 -8.09
CA LEU A 64 4.09 9.57 -9.08
C LEU A 64 4.93 10.85 -8.95
N LYS A 65 6.22 10.71 -8.63
CA LYS A 65 7.16 11.85 -8.56
C LYS A 65 7.52 12.31 -9.96
N LYS A 66 8.06 11.36 -10.74
CA LYS A 66 8.45 11.46 -12.14
C LYS A 66 8.68 10.05 -12.65
N TRP A 67 8.34 9.77 -13.90
CA TRP A 67 8.74 8.56 -14.60
C TRP A 67 9.88 8.88 -15.57
N ASP A 68 10.91 8.04 -15.58
CA ASP A 68 12.00 8.13 -16.54
C ASP A 68 11.51 7.65 -17.92
N ALA A 69 11.55 8.53 -18.92
CA ALA A 69 11.10 8.24 -20.28
C ALA A 69 11.90 7.09 -20.93
N ASN A 70 13.16 6.92 -20.55
CA ASN A 70 14.03 5.84 -21.04
C ASN A 70 13.70 4.50 -20.38
N LYS A 71 13.01 4.52 -19.24
CA LYS A 71 12.60 3.32 -18.50
C LYS A 71 11.28 2.77 -19.03
N LYS A 72 11.29 1.50 -19.44
CA LYS A 72 10.07 0.74 -19.75
C LYS A 72 9.49 0.16 -18.46
N ALA A 73 8.20 0.40 -18.21
CA ALA A 73 7.49 -0.23 -17.10
C ALA A 73 7.38 -1.73 -17.35
N LYS A 74 7.70 -2.54 -16.34
CA LYS A 74 7.61 -4.00 -16.41
C LYS A 74 6.18 -4.42 -16.10
N LYS A 75 5.71 -5.53 -16.71
CA LYS A 75 4.39 -6.11 -16.39
C LYS A 75 4.28 -6.57 -14.92
N SER A 76 5.41 -6.82 -14.28
CA SER A 76 5.52 -7.16 -12.85
C SER A 76 5.53 -5.95 -11.93
N ASP A 77 5.50 -4.72 -12.45
CA ASP A 77 5.52 -3.53 -11.61
C ASP A 77 4.17 -3.31 -10.91
N HIS A 78 4.21 -3.13 -9.59
CA HIS A 78 3.01 -3.02 -8.77
C HIS A 78 3.27 -2.31 -7.43
N PHE A 79 2.17 -1.88 -6.81
CA PHE A 79 2.10 -1.62 -5.38
C PHE A 79 1.64 -2.88 -4.66
N THR A 80 2.11 -3.09 -3.45
CA THR A 80 1.63 -4.17 -2.58
C THR A 80 1.10 -3.57 -1.29
N VAL A 81 -0.10 -3.97 -0.91
CA VAL A 81 -0.60 -3.75 0.46
C VAL A 81 -0.45 -5.05 1.21
N VAL A 82 0.32 -5.03 2.29
CA VAL A 82 0.45 -6.17 3.21
C VAL A 82 -0.41 -5.88 4.42
N PHE A 83 -1.30 -6.82 4.76
CA PHE A 83 -2.24 -6.72 5.87
C PHE A 83 -1.91 -7.72 6.96
N ALA A 84 -2.33 -7.39 8.17
CA ALA A 84 -2.28 -8.27 9.31
C ALA A 84 -3.20 -7.78 10.43
N ALA A 85 -3.50 -8.66 11.38
CA ALA A 85 -4.30 -8.31 12.56
C ALA A 85 -3.58 -7.25 13.41
N ALA A 86 -4.31 -6.25 13.88
CA ALA A 86 -3.77 -5.28 14.81
C ALA A 86 -3.73 -5.89 16.24
N PRO A 87 -2.62 -5.72 16.99
CA PRO A 87 -2.60 -6.04 18.41
C PRO A 87 -3.63 -5.22 19.19
N GLU A 88 -4.15 -5.75 20.30
CA GLU A 88 -5.23 -5.14 21.09
C GLU A 88 -5.00 -3.66 21.47
N LYS A 89 -3.74 -3.25 21.68
CA LYS A 89 -3.36 -1.87 22.03
C LYS A 89 -2.48 -1.20 20.95
N CYS A 90 -2.82 -1.39 19.68
CA CYS A 90 -2.06 -0.80 18.59
C CYS A 90 -2.31 0.72 18.46
N THR A 91 -1.35 1.54 18.87
CA THR A 91 -1.35 3.00 18.63
C THR A 91 -0.42 3.42 17.49
N ASN A 92 0.54 2.56 17.12
CA ASN A 92 1.55 2.87 16.12
C ASN A 92 1.85 1.66 15.22
N ALA A 93 1.22 1.66 14.04
CA ALA A 93 1.42 0.61 13.04
C ALA A 93 2.89 0.41 12.67
N ALA A 94 3.68 1.48 12.50
CA ALA A 94 5.08 1.38 12.10
C ALA A 94 5.94 0.67 13.16
N LYS A 95 5.66 0.89 14.46
CA LYS A 95 6.33 0.15 15.55
C LYS A 95 5.94 -1.32 15.54
N VAL A 96 4.66 -1.65 15.37
CA VAL A 96 4.21 -3.05 15.30
C VAL A 96 4.86 -3.80 14.13
N TRP A 97 4.88 -3.20 12.94
CA TRP A 97 5.57 -3.79 11.78
C TRP A 97 7.07 -3.99 11.99
N LYS A 98 7.74 -3.12 12.76
CA LYS A 98 9.16 -3.33 13.14
C LYS A 98 9.32 -4.48 14.13
N ALA A 99 8.43 -4.57 15.13
CA ALA A 99 8.47 -5.63 16.13
C ALA A 99 8.21 -7.02 15.52
N TRP A 100 7.30 -7.12 14.53
CA TRP A 100 7.08 -8.36 13.78
C TRP A 100 8.30 -8.82 13.01
N LYS A 101 9.00 -7.90 12.32
CA LYS A 101 10.27 -8.26 11.65
C LYS A 101 11.32 -8.81 12.61
N GLN A 102 11.23 -8.46 13.90
CA GLN A 102 12.15 -8.91 14.94
C GLN A 102 11.66 -10.18 15.66
N GLY A 103 10.55 -10.80 15.21
CA GLY A 103 10.01 -12.03 15.81
C GLY A 103 9.41 -11.84 17.22
N LYS A 104 9.13 -10.61 17.65
CA LYS A 104 8.71 -10.30 19.03
C LYS A 104 7.20 -10.42 19.29
N LEU A 105 6.41 -10.72 18.27
CA LEU A 105 4.95 -10.84 18.37
C LEU A 105 4.56 -12.18 17.73
N THR A 106 3.83 -12.99 18.48
CA THR A 106 3.51 -14.40 18.17
C THR A 106 2.09 -14.64 17.69
N GLU A 107 1.26 -13.60 17.56
CA GLU A 107 -0.09 -13.77 17.02
C GLU A 107 -0.03 -14.12 15.54
N VAL A 108 -0.57 -15.30 15.23
CA VAL A 108 -0.62 -15.96 13.92
C VAL A 108 -1.01 -14.97 12.83
N CYS A 109 0.00 -14.48 12.13
CA CYS A 109 -0.13 -13.46 11.11
C CYS A 109 -0.33 -14.16 9.77
N SER A 110 -1.57 -14.36 9.34
CA SER A 110 -1.82 -14.65 7.94
C SER A 110 -1.54 -13.36 7.16
N ASP A 111 -0.31 -13.23 6.66
CA ASP A 111 0.10 -12.12 5.80
C ASP A 111 -0.71 -12.17 4.50
N ILE A 112 -1.85 -11.49 4.49
CA ILE A 112 -2.63 -11.32 3.26
C ILE A 112 -2.01 -10.15 2.51
N SER A 113 -1.53 -10.42 1.31
CA SER A 113 -0.99 -9.39 0.43
C SER A 113 -1.91 -9.16 -0.76
N LEU A 114 -2.13 -7.88 -1.09
CA LEU A 114 -2.86 -7.46 -2.27
C LEU A 114 -1.92 -6.71 -3.21
N ALA A 115 -1.66 -7.29 -4.37
CA ALA A 115 -0.94 -6.63 -5.44
C ALA A 115 -1.88 -5.75 -6.28
N ILE A 116 -1.47 -4.50 -6.50
CA ILE A 116 -2.19 -3.48 -7.25
C ILE A 116 -1.29 -3.04 -8.38
N ARG A 117 -1.62 -3.45 -9.60
CA ARG A 117 -0.81 -3.10 -10.77
C ARG A 117 -1.00 -1.64 -11.09
N PHE A 118 0.07 -0.96 -11.48
CA PHE A 118 -0.07 0.36 -12.08
C PHE A 118 0.18 0.29 -13.58
N LEU A 119 -0.63 1.05 -14.32
CA LEU A 119 -0.50 1.23 -15.75
C LEU A 119 -0.02 2.64 -16.02
N LEU A 120 0.99 2.76 -16.88
CA LEU A 120 1.50 4.02 -17.35
C LEU A 120 1.03 4.20 -18.78
N HIS A 121 0.01 5.03 -18.99
CA HIS A 121 -0.41 5.42 -20.32
C HIS A 121 0.55 6.49 -20.83
N ARG A 122 1.16 6.20 -21.98
CA ARG A 122 2.08 7.10 -22.68
C ARG A 122 1.32 7.95 -23.68
#